data_AF-K9SMD6-F1
#
_entry.id   AF-K9SMD6-F1
#
_cell.length_a   1.000
_cell.length_b   1.000
_cell.length_c   1.000
_cell.angle_alpha   90.00
_cell.angle_beta   90.00
_cell.angle_gamma   90.00
#
_symmetry.space_group_name_H-M   'P 1'
#
loop_
_entity.id
_entity.type
_entity.pdbx_description
1 polymer ?
#
loop_
_entity_poly.entity_id
_entity_poly.type
_entity_poly.pdbx_seq_one_letter_code
_entity_poly.pdbx_strand_id
1 'polypeptide(L)' 'MGLTYRGVEYDPKNVSVETTEGKTIGKYRGAEIHQHVAKRMPRQPKAHGLKYRGVPVE' A
#
# COMPACT_ATOMS: atom_id res chain seq x y z
N MET A 1 -0.57 16.46 17.34
CA MET A 1 0.06 15.45 18.22
C MET A 1 0.87 14.53 17.31
N GLY A 2 2.20 14.60 17.36
CA GLY A 2 3.08 13.72 16.57
C GLY A 2 3.17 12.33 17.21
N LEU A 3 3.37 11.29 16.39
CA LEU A 3 3.67 9.96 16.90
C LEU A 3 5.13 9.92 17.35
N THR A 4 5.39 9.37 18.55
CA THR A 4 6.75 9.18 19.06
C THR A 4 6.98 7.70 19.36
N TYR A 5 8.06 7.12 18.86
CA TYR A 5 8.46 5.74 19.15
C TYR A 5 9.88 5.69 19.70
N ARG A 6 10.06 5.11 20.89
CA ARG A 6 11.36 5.02 21.61
C ARG A 6 12.13 6.35 21.70
N GLY A 7 11.42 7.46 21.87
CA GLY A 7 12.03 8.80 21.97
C GLY A 7 12.39 9.43 20.63
N VAL A 8 12.09 8.79 19.49
CA VAL A 8 12.23 9.37 18.16
C VAL A 8 10.86 9.87 17.69
N GLU A 9 10.82 11.13 17.24
CA GLU A 9 9.63 11.68 16.60
C GLU A 9 9.44 11.05 15.23
N TYR A 10 8.26 10.49 15.01
CA TYR A 10 7.84 10.00 13.71
C TYR A 10 7.32 11.19 12.92
N ASP A 11 8.08 11.59 11.89
CA ASP A 11 7.62 12.50 10.86
C ASP A 11 7.05 11.66 9.70
N PRO A 12 5.73 11.41 9.66
CA PRO A 12 5.12 10.72 8.54
C PRO A 12 5.18 11.64 7.33
N LYS A 13 6.14 11.38 6.43
CA LYS A 13 6.09 11.89 5.06
C LYS A 13 4.92 11.20 4.36
N ASN A 14 3.71 11.71 4.57
CA ASN A 14 2.51 11.28 3.89
C ASN A 14 2.61 11.72 2.43
N VAL A 15 3.29 10.92 1.63
CA VAL A 15 3.34 11.11 0.18
C VAL A 15 1.95 10.81 -0.35
N SER A 16 1.22 11.85 -0.74
CA SER A 16 -0.04 11.69 -1.46
C SER A 16 0.25 11.00 -2.79
N VAL A 17 -0.16 9.75 -2.93
CA VAL A 17 -0.04 9.00 -4.18
C VAL A 17 -1.20 9.37 -5.07
N GLU A 18 -0.92 9.81 -6.30
CA GLU A 18 -1.99 10.03 -7.28
C GLU A 18 -2.68 8.70 -7.63
N THR A 19 -3.96 8.60 -7.31
CA THR A 19 -4.81 7.44 -7.62
C THR A 19 -5.89 7.77 -8.63
N THR A 20 -6.33 6.78 -9.39
CA THR A 20 -7.60 6.81 -10.13
C THR A 20 -8.64 6.01 -9.38
N GLU A 21 -9.84 6.57 -9.29
CA GLU A 21 -11.01 5.84 -8.79
C GLU A 21 -11.43 4.78 -9.81
N GLY A 22 -11.53 3.55 -9.34
CA GLY A 22 -11.90 2.38 -10.12
C GLY A 22 -13.36 1.99 -9.90
N LYS A 23 -13.71 0.81 -10.40
CA LYS A 23 -15.07 0.28 -10.34
C LYS A 23 -15.50 0.03 -8.88
N THR A 24 -16.81 0.12 -8.64
CA THR A 24 -17.42 -0.34 -7.39
C THR A 24 -17.17 -1.83 -7.21
N ILE A 25 -16.47 -2.19 -6.14
CA ILE A 25 -16.12 -3.58 -5.80
C ILE A 25 -17.06 -4.18 -4.75
N GLY A 26 -17.89 -3.37 -4.11
CA GLY A 26 -18.87 -3.85 -3.15
C GLY A 26 -19.60 -2.72 -2.44
N LYS A 27 -20.38 -3.10 -1.44
CA LYS A 27 -21.04 -2.16 -0.53
C LYS A 27 -20.78 -2.60 0.91
N TYR A 28 -20.39 -1.67 1.77
CA TYR A 28 -20.21 -1.92 3.19
C TYR A 28 -20.96 -0.87 4.01
N ARG A 29 -21.83 -1.33 4.91
CA ARG A 29 -22.69 -0.48 5.75
C ARG A 29 -23.48 0.59 4.97
N GLY A 30 -23.94 0.23 3.77
CA GLY A 30 -24.71 1.14 2.90
C GLY A 30 -23.87 2.10 2.05
N ALA A 31 -22.56 2.18 2.27
CA ALA A 31 -21.64 2.93 1.41
C ALA A 31 -21.08 2.04 0.29
N GLU A 32 -20.90 2.62 -0.89
CA GLU A 32 -20.21 1.95 -2.00
C GLU A 32 -18.70 1.94 -1.76
N ILE A 33 -18.06 0.80 -2.01
CA ILE A 33 -16.61 0.67 -1.94
C ILE A 33 -16.07 0.72 -3.36
N HIS A 34 -15.18 1.67 -3.61
CA HIS A 34 -14.45 1.83 -4.87
C HIS A 34 -12.99 1.38 -4.70
N GLN A 35 -12.47 0.72 -5.71
CA GLN A 35 -11.05 0.36 -5.74
C GLN A 35 -10.24 1.54 -6.27
N HIS A 36 -9.28 2.05 -5.49
CA HIS A 36 -8.34 3.06 -5.97
C HIS A 36 -7.05 2.40 -6.46
N VAL A 37 -6.63 2.74 -7.68
CA VAL A 37 -5.38 2.23 -8.28
C VAL A 37 -4.41 3.39 -8.47
N ALA A 38 -3.14 3.21 -8.08
CA ALA A 38 -2.13 4.24 -8.26
C ALA A 38 -1.84 4.48 -9.75
N LYS A 39 -1.85 5.74 -10.20
CA LYS A 39 -1.58 6.11 -11.60
C LYS A 39 -0.18 5.71 -12.06
N ARG A 40 0.79 5.82 -11.16
CA ARG A 40 2.17 5.42 -11.36
C ARG A 40 2.53 4.38 -10.32
N MET A 41 2.09 3.15 -10.56
CA MET A 41 2.52 2.03 -9.74
C MET A 41 4.02 1.79 -10.04
N PRO A 42 4.92 1.92 -9.05
CA PRO A 42 6.32 1.60 -9.27
C PRO A 42 6.40 0.13 -9.67
N ARG A 43 7.24 -0.19 -10.67
CA ARG A 43 7.50 -1.57 -11.06
C ARG A 43 8.00 -2.31 -9.82
N GLN A 44 7.18 -3.22 -9.30
CA GLN A 44 7.63 -4.05 -8.19
C GLN A 44 8.86 -4.82 -8.66
N PRO A 45 9.96 -4.80 -7.90
CA PRO A 45 11.08 -5.66 -8.21
C PRO A 45 10.52 -7.09 -8.19
N LYS A 46 10.79 -7.84 -9.26
CA LYS A 46 10.54 -9.28 -9.23
C LYS A 46 11.24 -9.82 -7.98
N ALA A 47 10.63 -10.80 -7.32
CA ALA A 47 11.17 -11.48 -6.15
C ALA A 47 12.42 -12.31 -6.50
N HIS A 48 13.42 -11.70 -7.15
CA HIS A 48 14.63 -12.37 -7.58
C HIS A 48 15.41 -12.81 -6.36
N GLY A 49 15.49 -14.13 -6.16
CA GLY A 49 16.26 -14.74 -5.09
C GLY A 49 15.61 -14.71 -3.71
N LEU A 50 14.34 -14.28 -3.59
CA LEU A 50 13.62 -14.44 -2.33
C LEU A 50 13.30 -15.91 -2.11
N LYS A 51 13.64 -16.41 -0.91
CA LYS A 51 13.32 -17.77 -0.48
C LYS A 51 12.45 -17.71 0.76
N TYR A 52 11.31 -18.39 0.75
CA TYR A 52 10.52 -18.65 1.95
C TYR A 52 10.81 -20.06 2.44
N ARG A 53 11.33 -20.19 3.66
CA ARG A 53 11.78 -21.49 4.23
C ARG A 53 12.71 -22.28 3.30
N GLY A 54 13.59 -21.58 2.59
CA GLY A 54 14.53 -22.19 1.63
C GLY A 54 13.93 -22.50 0.25
N VAL A 55 12.62 -22.38 0.06
CA VAL A 55 11.95 -22.56 -1.22
C VAL A 55 11.90 -21.22 -1.97
N PRO A 56 12.30 -21.16 -3.25
CA PRO A 56 12.20 -19.92 -4.02
C PRO A 56 10.73 -19.47 -4.11
N VAL A 57 10.51 -18.16 -3.95
CA VAL A 57 9.22 -17.52 -4.23
C VAL A 57 9.21 -17.16 -5.72
N GLU A 58 8.34 -17.79 -6.50
CA GLU A 58 8.15 -17.49 -7.94
C GLU A 58 7.46 -16.14 -8.19
#